data_AF-A0A6A5YEK5-F1
#
_entry.id   AF-A0A6A5YEK5-F1
#
_cell.length_a   1.000
_cell.length_b   1.000
_cell.length_c   1.000
_cell.angle_alpha   90.00
_cell.angle_beta   90.00
_cell.angle_gamma   90.00
#
_symmetry.space_group_name_H-M   'P 1'
#
loop_
_entity.id
_entity.type
_entity.pdbx_description
1 polymer ?
#
loop_
_entity_poly.entity_id
_entity_poly.type
_entity_poly.pdbx_seq_one_letter_code
_entity_poly.pdbx_strand_id
1 'polypeptide(L)'
;MASPPGSAPLPVWATNLNWPTSGAFEIRWIAISDTPFRRVGHLKNCLNEGLAVPVGRDGQEIEEEAGRQVCEIVDEVVMEWY
;
A
#
# COMPACT_ATOMS: atom_id res chain seq x y z
N MET A 1 -2.91 -9.57 1.08
CA MET A 1 -3.95 -9.89 2.09
C MET A 1 -3.83 -11.34 2.51
N ALA A 2 -4.07 -11.67 3.77
CA ALA A 2 -3.98 -13.03 4.30
C ALA A 2 -5.36 -13.64 4.64
N SER A 3 -6.42 -12.82 4.73
CA SER A 3 -7.80 -13.28 4.92
C SER A 3 -8.80 -12.42 4.12
N PRO A 4 -10.04 -12.88 3.92
CA PRO A 4 -11.15 -12.04 3.46
C PRO A 4 -11.54 -10.96 4.49
N PRO A 5 -12.15 -9.84 4.06
CA PRO A 5 -12.78 -8.85 4.94
C PRO A 5 -13.79 -9.46 5.91
N GLY A 6 -13.80 -8.99 7.15
CA GLY A 6 -14.68 -9.48 8.23
C GLY A 6 -14.21 -10.74 8.92
N SER A 7 -13.08 -11.32 8.50
CA SER A 7 -12.53 -12.54 9.13
C SER A 7 -11.66 -12.23 10.35
N ALA A 8 -11.10 -11.03 10.45
CA ALA A 8 -10.25 -10.61 11.57
C ALA A 8 -11.05 -9.87 12.65
N PRO A 9 -10.64 -9.93 13.92
CA PRO A 9 -11.21 -9.11 14.97
C PRO A 9 -10.99 -7.62 14.67
N LEU A 10 -11.98 -6.79 15.00
CA LEU A 10 -11.83 -5.33 14.88
C LEU A 10 -10.72 -4.84 15.83
N PRO A 11 -9.76 -4.05 15.34
CA PRO A 11 -8.71 -3.51 16.20
C PRO A 11 -9.28 -2.44 17.14
N VAL A 12 -8.66 -2.28 18.32
CA VAL A 12 -9.16 -1.37 19.37
C VAL A 12 -9.29 0.08 18.88
N TRP A 13 -8.40 0.55 18.01
CA TRP A 13 -8.48 1.91 17.47
C TRP A 13 -9.71 2.12 16.58
N ALA A 14 -10.27 1.07 15.97
CA ALA A 14 -11.42 1.18 15.07
C ALA A 14 -12.73 1.51 15.81
N THR A 15 -12.78 1.34 17.14
CA THR A 15 -13.97 1.67 17.94
C THR A 15 -14.23 3.17 18.06
N ASN A 16 -13.21 4.00 17.76
CA ASN A 16 -13.28 5.45 17.91
C ASN A 16 -13.42 6.18 16.56
N LEU A 17 -13.71 5.45 15.47
CA LEU A 17 -13.92 6.05 14.16
C LEU A 17 -15.31 6.69 14.08
N ASN A 18 -15.37 7.90 13.52
CA ASN A 18 -16.63 8.62 13.32
C ASN A 18 -17.30 8.30 11.97
N TRP A 19 -16.85 7.25 11.28
CA TRP A 19 -17.37 6.81 9.99
C TRP A 19 -17.46 5.29 9.91
N PRO A 20 -18.39 4.73 9.12
CA PRO A 20 -18.50 3.29 8.94
C PRO A 20 -17.27 2.72 8.22
N THR A 21 -16.84 1.54 8.62
CA THR A 21 -15.75 0.79 7.97
C THR A 21 -16.23 -0.62 7.60
N SER A 22 -15.58 -1.22 6.60
CA SER A 22 -15.76 -2.64 6.30
C SER A 22 -15.15 -3.52 7.41
N GLY A 23 -15.49 -4.80 7.42
CA GLY A 23 -14.92 -5.75 8.37
C GLY A 23 -13.40 -5.89 8.20
N ALA A 24 -12.69 -6.05 9.32
CA ALA A 24 -11.23 -6.20 9.32
C ALA A 24 -10.76 -7.50 8.63
N PHE A 25 -9.56 -7.47 8.08
CA PHE A 25 -8.88 -8.62 7.49
C PHE A 25 -7.42 -8.68 7.94
N GLU A 26 -6.83 -9.87 7.85
CA GLU A 26 -5.44 -10.10 8.21
C GLU A 26 -4.51 -9.71 7.05
N ILE A 27 -3.36 -9.14 7.40
CA ILE A 27 -2.24 -8.91 6.50
C ILE A 27 -0.99 -9.59 7.03
N ARG A 28 -0.11 -9.97 6.10
CA ARG A 28 1.26 -10.35 6.41
C ARG A 28 2.17 -9.30 5.81
N TRP A 29 2.99 -8.67 6.64
CA TRP A 29 4.02 -7.74 6.18
C TRP A 29 5.06 -8.51 5.34
N ILE A 30 5.37 -7.98 4.16
CA ILE A 30 6.42 -8.51 3.29
C ILE A 30 7.70 -7.70 3.52
N ALA A 31 7.58 -6.38 3.55
CA ALA A 31 8.66 -5.44 3.88
C ALA A 31 8.11 -4.31 4.76
N ILE A 32 8.97 -3.72 5.59
CA ILE A 32 8.71 -2.50 6.35
C ILE A 32 9.90 -1.56 6.06
N SER A 33 9.65 -0.47 5.35
CA SER A 33 10.70 0.44 4.89
C SER A 33 10.13 1.83 4.62
N ASP A 34 10.89 2.86 4.98
CA ASP A 34 10.58 4.25 4.65
C ASP A 34 11.16 4.59 3.27
N THR A 35 10.36 4.42 2.22
CA THR A 35 10.76 4.72 0.83
C THR A 35 10.45 6.17 0.45
N PRO A 36 11.44 7.04 0.18
CA PRO A 36 11.19 8.43 -0.21
C PRO A 36 10.46 8.53 -1.55
N PHE A 37 9.48 9.44 -1.67
CA PHE A 37 8.73 9.64 -2.93
C PHE A 37 9.59 9.94 -4.15
N ARG A 38 10.76 10.57 -3.97
CA ARG A 38 11.71 10.80 -5.07
C ARG A 38 12.19 9.51 -5.75
N ARG A 39 12.18 8.38 -5.04
CA ARG A 39 12.58 7.06 -5.59
C ARG A 39 11.53 6.53 -6.56
N VAL A 40 10.24 6.74 -6.28
CA VAL A 40 9.12 6.16 -7.06
C VAL A 40 8.36 7.19 -7.92
N GLY A 41 8.62 8.48 -7.77
CA GLY A 41 7.81 9.55 -8.39
C GLY A 41 7.87 9.62 -9.92
N HIS A 42 8.81 8.90 -10.53
CA HIS A 42 8.91 8.75 -11.98
C HIS A 42 7.94 7.68 -12.54
N LEU A 43 7.49 6.75 -11.69
CA LEU A 43 6.53 5.69 -12.05
C LEU A 43 5.13 6.27 -12.23
N LYS A 44 4.43 5.82 -13.28
CA LYS A 44 3.09 6.29 -13.64
C LYS A 44 2.07 5.17 -13.51
N ASN A 45 0.89 5.49 -13.01
CA ASN A 45 -0.21 4.53 -12.86
C ASN A 45 -1.28 4.78 -13.93
N CYS A 46 -1.44 3.87 -14.90
CA CYS A 46 -2.45 4.02 -15.95
C CYS A 46 -3.89 3.84 -15.42
N LEU A 47 -4.07 3.17 -14.27
CA LEU A 47 -5.35 3.06 -13.56
C LEU A 47 -5.71 4.34 -12.77
N ASN A 48 -4.88 5.37 -12.88
CA ASN A 48 -5.13 6.69 -12.32
C ASN A 48 -4.68 7.80 -13.30
N GLU A 49 -5.24 7.79 -14.52
CA GLU A 49 -5.04 8.86 -15.52
C GLU A 49 -3.57 9.09 -15.94
N GLY A 50 -2.68 8.11 -15.69
CA GLY A 50 -1.25 8.26 -15.95
C GLY A 50 -0.55 9.22 -14.97
N LEU A 51 -1.17 9.51 -13.82
CA LEU A 51 -0.56 10.28 -12.73
C LEU A 51 0.60 9.49 -12.10
N ALA A 52 1.48 10.19 -11.38
CA ALA A 52 2.57 9.54 -10.68
C ALA A 52 2.04 8.61 -9.58
N VAL A 53 2.69 7.48 -9.33
CA VAL A 53 2.24 6.48 -8.32
C VAL A 53 1.94 7.08 -6.94
N PRO A 54 2.74 8.04 -6.39
CA PRO A 54 2.41 8.65 -5.09
C PRO A 54 1.13 9.49 -5.08
N VAL A 55 0.55 9.79 -6.25
CA VAL A 55 -0.70 10.53 -6.38
C VAL A 55 -1.85 9.52 -6.44
N GLY A 56 -2.61 9.41 -5.35
CA GLY A 56 -3.76 8.53 -5.24
C GLY A 56 -4.54 8.80 -3.95
N ARG A 57 -5.83 8.44 -3.94
CA ARG A 57 -6.62 8.38 -2.70
C ARG A 57 -6.46 7.02 -2.03
N ASP A 58 -6.94 6.91 -0.80
CA ASP A 58 -7.05 5.61 -0.13
C ASP A 58 -7.83 4.62 -1.00
N GLY A 59 -7.30 3.39 -1.14
CA GLY A 59 -7.85 2.35 -2.00
C GLY A 59 -7.59 2.50 -3.51
N GLN A 60 -6.77 3.45 -3.97
CA GLN A 60 -6.41 3.55 -5.39
C GLN A 60 -5.65 2.30 -5.86
N GLU A 61 -6.19 1.62 -6.87
CA GLU A 61 -5.53 0.48 -7.51
C GLU A 61 -4.34 0.96 -8.36
N ILE A 62 -3.24 0.22 -8.33
CA ILE A 62 -2.03 0.48 -9.12
C ILE A 62 -1.93 -0.59 -10.19
N GLU A 63 -1.63 -0.18 -11.42
CA GLU A 63 -1.35 -1.09 -12.53
C GLU A 63 -0.21 -2.06 -12.17
N GLU A 64 -0.28 -3.29 -12.70
CA GLU A 64 0.59 -4.41 -12.31
C GLU A 64 2.08 -4.08 -12.46
N GLU A 65 2.51 -3.56 -13.61
CA GLU A 65 3.92 -3.24 -13.87
C GLU A 65 4.41 -2.09 -12.99
N ALA A 66 3.64 -1.00 -12.88
CA ALA A 66 3.96 0.10 -11.98
C ALA A 66 4.06 -0.37 -10.52
N GLY A 67 3.15 -1.24 -10.08
CA GLY A 67 3.16 -1.83 -8.74
C GLY A 67 4.40 -2.71 -8.50
N ARG A 68 4.78 -3.55 -9.47
CA ARG A 68 5.98 -4.38 -9.41
C ARG A 68 7.24 -3.53 -9.24
N GLN A 69 7.39 -2.46 -10.04
CA GLN A 69 8.53 -1.56 -9.95
C GLN A 69 8.63 -0.83 -8.61
N VAL A 70 7.49 -0.48 -7.99
CA VAL A 70 7.46 0.08 -6.62
C VAL A 70 8.01 -0.95 -5.63
N CYS A 71 7.59 -2.21 -5.70
CA CYS A 71 8.07 -3.26 -4.81
C CYS A 71 9.59 -3.48 -4.95
N GLU A 72 10.12 -3.49 -6.18
CA GLU A 72 11.56 -3.61 -6.43
C GLU A 72 12.35 -2.48 -5.76
N ILE A 73 11.88 -1.24 -5.88
CA ILE A 73 12.50 -0.08 -5.24
C ILE A 73 12.42 -0.18 -3.70
N VAL A 74 11.30 -0.69 -3.16
CA VAL A 74 11.16 -0.92 -1.71
C VAL A 74 12.20 -1.95 -1.24
N ASP A 75 12.36 -3.04 -1.98
CA ASP A 75 13.34 -4.09 -1.66
C ASP A 75 14.79 -3.54 -1.74
N GLU A 76 15.11 -2.72 -2.75
CA GLU A 76 16.40 -2.02 -2.82
C GLU A 76 16.65 -1.18 -1.56
N VAL A 77 15.67 -0.37 -1.15
CA VAL A 77 15.80 0.46 0.05
C VAL A 77 15.98 -0.42 1.29
N VAL A 78 15.24 -1.51 1.44
CA VAL A 78 15.41 -2.46 2.56
C VAL A 78 16.84 -3.02 2.60
N MET A 79 17.40 -3.39 1.45
CA MET A 79 18.74 -3.95 1.34
C MET A 79 19.85 -2.92 1.62
N GLU A 80 19.62 -1.63 1.36
CA GLU A 80 20.56 -0.55 1.73
C GLU A 80 20.78 -0.44 3.25
N TRP A 81 19.87 -0.99 4.08
CA TRP A 81 19.98 -0.97 5.54
C TRP A 81 20.70 -2.18 6.16
N TYR A 82 21.21 -3.12 5.34
CA TYR A 82 21.99 -4.29 5.78
C TYR A 82 23.46 -4.18 5.40
#